data_AF-A0AAE1K5M8-F1
#
_entry.id   AF-A0AAE1K5M8-F1
#
_cell.length_a   1.000
_cell.length_b   1.000
_cell.length_c   1.000
_cell.angle_alpha   90.00
_cell.angle_beta   90.00
_cell.angle_gamma   90.00
#
_symmetry.space_group_name_H-M   'P 1'
#
loop_
_entity.id
_entity.type
_entity.pdbx_description
1 polymer ?
#
loop_
_entity_poly.entity_id
_entity_poly.type
_entity_poly.pdbx_seq_one_letter_code
_entity_poly.pdbx_strand_id
1 'polypeptide(L)'
;MRPSENCGDPRVRTWKIMVLPSLGQPDVPLEDQWELFTTLCHILHEQKRFEELERMTFSALGSKEFMRDKERAREMEFMCLLACIYNDSSYFAYNIMRELVIKNPESNRCWNLLNLIISKADDFRHNRFLLRLTHKHPDLVALGLLNGHNCLVAGTYKYSLAEYTQVFKQDKSNPIIPLMLGLTFTHMACQKFSGKKHSLVVQALAFLNTYVEMRGECQESMYNLGRAHHQLNLLPQAVHYYKLALECPPVEETPDGPRLDLSREIAFNLALIYQWKSKCSQDVHSRSEIVS
;
A
#
# COMPACT_ATOMS: atom_id res chain seq x y z
N MET A 1 14.33 53.04 37.70
CA MET A 1 13.63 53.99 36.81
C MET A 1 13.96 53.62 35.36
N ARG A 2 12.91 53.45 34.54
CA ARG A 2 12.82 53.00 33.14
C ARG A 2 13.11 51.50 32.88
N PRO A 3 12.12 50.75 32.38
CA PRO A 3 12.32 49.38 31.92
C PRO A 3 12.83 49.35 30.46
N SER A 4 13.63 48.33 30.18
CA SER A 4 14.18 47.97 28.87
C SER A 4 13.10 47.48 27.92
N GLU A 5 13.18 47.96 26.68
CA GLU A 5 12.41 47.55 25.51
C GLU A 5 12.61 46.05 25.23
N ASN A 6 11.50 45.33 25.01
CA ASN A 6 11.51 43.96 24.52
C ASN A 6 10.87 43.96 23.13
N CYS A 7 11.71 43.81 22.10
CA CYS A 7 11.32 43.72 20.70
C CYS A 7 10.70 42.34 20.43
N GLY A 8 9.39 42.29 20.19
CA GLY A 8 8.68 41.08 19.76
C GLY A 8 8.56 41.02 18.23
N ASP A 9 9.02 39.92 17.65
CA ASP A 9 8.97 39.56 16.22
C ASP A 9 7.51 39.49 15.68
N PRO A 10 7.15 40.08 14.52
CA PRO A 10 5.77 40.15 14.03
C PRO A 10 5.18 38.85 13.42
N ARG A 11 5.83 37.68 13.52
CA ARG A 11 5.46 36.49 12.71
C ARG A 11 5.00 35.25 13.47
N VAL A 12 4.25 35.41 14.55
CA VAL A 12 3.45 34.32 15.13
C VAL A 12 1.97 34.67 15.06
N ARG A 13 1.31 34.30 13.96
CA ARG A 13 -0.16 34.28 13.91
C ARG A 13 -0.65 33.12 14.78
N THR A 14 -0.89 33.41 16.04
CA THR A 14 -1.71 32.54 16.89
C THR A 14 -3.12 32.53 16.30
N TRP A 15 -3.56 31.37 15.83
CA TRP A 15 -4.96 31.14 15.49
C TRP A 15 -5.77 31.21 16.79
N LYS A 16 -6.23 32.41 17.16
CA LYS A 16 -7.30 32.56 18.13
C LYS A 16 -8.49 31.82 17.53
N ILE A 17 -8.86 30.69 18.13
CA ILE A 17 -10.15 30.05 17.91
C ILE A 17 -11.19 31.13 18.20
N MET A 18 -11.81 31.65 17.16
CA MET A 18 -12.92 32.58 17.29
C MET A 18 -14.05 31.74 17.90
N VAL A 19 -14.24 31.86 19.21
CA VAL A 19 -15.41 31.30 19.88
C VAL A 19 -16.59 32.08 19.31
N LEU A 20 -17.26 31.48 18.33
CA LEU A 20 -18.53 31.98 17.83
C LEU A 20 -19.47 32.14 19.04
N PRO A 21 -20.23 33.25 19.14
CA PRO A 21 -21.25 33.39 20.17
C PRO A 21 -22.14 32.15 20.13
N SER A 22 -22.57 31.65 21.29
CA SER A 22 -23.52 30.54 21.37
C SER A 22 -24.74 30.88 20.53
N LEU A 23 -24.78 30.35 19.30
CA LEU A 23 -26.02 30.21 18.55
C LEU A 23 -26.99 29.55 19.52
N GLY A 24 -28.18 30.12 19.66
CA GLY A 24 -29.24 29.56 20.49
C GLY A 24 -29.45 28.08 20.19
N GLN A 25 -30.15 27.37 21.07
CA GLN A 25 -30.51 25.97 20.80
C GLN A 25 -30.95 25.85 19.34
N PRO A 26 -30.33 24.95 18.56
CA PRO A 26 -30.62 24.89 17.14
C PRO A 26 -32.13 24.64 16.97
N ASP A 27 -32.78 25.47 16.16
CA ASP A 27 -34.21 25.35 15.85
C ASP A 27 -34.53 24.00 15.15
N VAL A 28 -33.50 23.31 14.66
CA VAL A 28 -33.57 22.04 13.95
C VAL A 28 -33.11 20.90 14.87
N PRO A 29 -33.88 19.80 14.99
CA PRO A 29 -33.47 18.58 15.71
C PRO A 29 -32.12 18.03 15.26
N LEU A 30 -31.37 17.41 16.18
CA LEU A 30 -30.05 16.85 15.88
C LEU A 30 -30.10 15.73 14.81
N GLU A 31 -31.18 14.96 14.78
CA GLU A 31 -31.44 13.93 13.76
C GLU A 31 -31.49 14.55 12.36
N ASP A 32 -32.31 15.58 12.17
CA ASP A 32 -32.47 16.28 10.90
C ASP A 32 -31.16 16.95 10.46
N GLN A 33 -30.36 17.46 11.40
CA GLN A 33 -29.02 17.99 11.11
C GLN A 33 -28.06 16.90 10.60
N TRP A 34 -28.13 15.71 11.20
CA TRP A 34 -27.32 14.56 10.79
C TRP A 34 -27.74 14.03 9.42
N GLU A 35 -29.04 13.90 9.17
CA GLU A 35 -29.59 13.50 7.88
C GLU A 35 -29.21 14.48 6.77
N LEU A 36 -29.31 15.79 7.03
CA LEU A 36 -28.89 16.82 6.08
C LEU A 36 -27.39 16.73 5.80
N PHE A 37 -26.56 16.54 6.83
CA PHE A 37 -25.12 16.41 6.69
C PHE A 37 -24.72 15.19 5.85
N THR A 38 -25.29 14.02 6.16
CA THR A 38 -24.99 12.78 5.44
C THR A 38 -25.46 12.86 3.99
N THR A 39 -26.66 13.39 3.75
CA THR A 39 -27.18 13.66 2.40
C THR A 39 -26.27 14.58 1.61
N LEU A 40 -25.78 15.67 2.23
CA LEU A 40 -24.82 16.58 1.59
C LEU A 40 -23.51 15.85 1.24
N CYS A 41 -22.99 15.02 2.15
CA CYS A 41 -21.77 14.25 1.88
C CYS A 41 -21.94 13.29 0.69
N HIS A 42 -23.09 12.61 0.61
CA HIS A 42 -23.43 11.75 -0.53
C HIS A 42 -23.47 12.53 -1.85
N ILE A 43 -24.16 13.67 -1.87
CA ILE A 43 -24.23 14.53 -3.07
C ILE A 43 -22.84 15.02 -3.48
N LEU A 44 -22.01 15.47 -2.53
CA LEU A 44 -20.65 15.94 -2.83
C LEU A 44 -19.77 14.81 -3.39
N HIS A 45 -19.92 13.59 -2.88
CA HIS A 45 -19.22 12.42 -3.39
C HIS A 45 -19.66 12.06 -4.82
N GLU A 46 -20.97 12.01 -5.10
CA GLU A 46 -21.52 11.73 -6.44
C GLU A 46 -21.05 12.75 -7.48
N GLN A 47 -20.98 14.03 -7.09
CA GLN A 47 -20.49 15.12 -7.93
C GLN A 47 -18.96 15.21 -8.00
N LYS A 48 -18.22 14.29 -7.35
CA LYS A 48 -16.75 14.27 -7.27
C LYS A 48 -16.13 15.56 -6.71
N ARG A 49 -16.86 16.29 -5.86
CA ARG A 49 -16.42 17.52 -5.20
C ARG A 49 -15.67 17.19 -3.90
N PHE A 50 -14.56 16.47 -4.03
CA PHE A 50 -13.86 15.86 -2.89
C PHE A 50 -13.23 16.86 -1.93
N GLU A 51 -12.76 18.01 -2.42
CA GLU A 51 -12.21 19.08 -1.57
C GLU A 51 -13.27 19.65 -0.60
N GLU A 52 -14.49 19.83 -1.09
CA GLU A 52 -15.61 20.32 -0.28
C GLU A 52 -16.11 19.24 0.69
N LEU A 53 -16.17 17.99 0.22
CA LEU A 53 -16.49 16.84 1.08
C LEU A 53 -15.50 16.73 2.25
N GLU A 54 -14.19 16.83 1.97
CA GLU A 54 -13.15 16.84 2.99
C GLU A 54 -13.37 17.99 3.98
N ARG A 55 -13.53 19.23 3.50
CA ARG A 55 -13.79 20.39 4.38
C ARG A 55 -15.03 20.23 5.27
N MET A 56 -16.12 19.69 4.70
CA MET A 56 -17.36 19.48 5.43
C MET A 56 -17.19 18.43 6.53
N THR A 57 -16.60 17.28 6.20
CA THR A 57 -16.34 16.21 7.18
C THR A 57 -15.38 16.66 8.29
N PHE A 58 -14.32 17.41 7.98
CA PHE A 58 -13.44 18.01 8.98
C PHE A 58 -14.15 19.00 9.91
N SER A 59 -15.04 19.82 9.36
CA SER A 59 -15.83 20.76 10.15
C SER A 59 -16.79 20.02 11.09
N ALA A 60 -17.39 18.93 10.62
CA ALA A 60 -18.30 18.10 11.40
C ALA A 60 -17.59 17.31 12.52
N LEU A 61 -16.35 16.88 12.32
CA LEU A 61 -15.51 16.28 13.39
C LEU A 61 -15.30 17.24 14.58
N GLY A 62 -15.38 18.55 14.36
CA GLY A 62 -15.31 19.56 15.42
C GLY A 62 -16.61 19.73 16.22
N SER A 63 -17.72 19.14 15.77
CA SER A 63 -19.04 19.30 16.41
C SER A 63 -19.17 18.40 17.64
N LYS A 64 -19.31 19.00 18.82
CA LYS A 64 -19.52 18.26 20.08
C LYS A 64 -20.81 17.44 20.09
N GLU A 65 -21.84 17.92 19.41
CA GLU A 65 -23.14 17.24 19.36
C GLU A 65 -23.08 15.97 18.50
N PHE A 66 -22.44 16.04 17.33
CA PHE A 66 -22.25 14.86 16.47
C PHE A 66 -21.29 13.84 17.09
N MET A 67 -20.28 14.32 17.83
CA MET A 67 -19.29 13.44 18.48
C MET A 67 -19.75 12.88 19.83
N ARG A 68 -20.93 13.31 20.34
CA ARG A 68 -21.49 12.81 21.60
C ARG A 68 -21.95 11.36 21.49
N ASP A 69 -22.56 11.01 20.36
CA ASP A 69 -22.95 9.65 20.05
C ASP A 69 -21.75 8.87 19.47
N LYS A 70 -21.46 7.71 20.04
CA LYS A 70 -20.28 6.91 19.65
C LYS A 70 -20.41 6.27 18.27
N GLU A 71 -21.61 5.97 17.82
CA GLU A 71 -21.83 5.38 16.50
C GLU A 71 -21.66 6.46 15.43
N ARG A 72 -22.30 7.62 15.62
CA ARG A 72 -22.11 8.79 14.75
C ARG A 72 -20.67 9.26 14.69
N ALA A 73 -19.97 9.28 15.82
CA ALA A 73 -18.55 9.65 15.84
C ALA A 73 -17.71 8.70 14.99
N ARG A 74 -17.94 7.38 15.05
CA ARG A 74 -17.23 6.39 14.22
C ARG A 74 -17.57 6.55 12.74
N GLU A 75 -18.84 6.76 12.42
CA GLU A 75 -19.29 6.99 11.05
C GLU A 75 -18.67 8.27 10.48
N MET A 76 -18.61 9.34 11.27
CA MET A 76 -17.97 10.61 10.91
C MET A 76 -16.46 10.46 10.69
N GLU A 77 -15.75 9.77 11.59
CA GLU A 77 -14.33 9.45 11.41
C GLU A 77 -14.09 8.69 10.10
N PHE A 78 -14.98 7.74 9.76
CA PHE A 78 -14.90 6.96 8.53
C PHE A 78 -15.23 7.77 7.27
N MET A 79 -16.28 8.59 7.29
CA MET A 79 -16.62 9.51 6.20
C MET A 79 -15.47 10.49 5.93
N CYS A 80 -14.86 11.05 6.97
CA CYS A 80 -13.70 11.93 6.85
C CYS A 80 -12.50 11.21 6.24
N LEU A 81 -12.23 9.96 6.65
CA LEU A 81 -11.18 9.14 6.07
C LEU A 81 -11.41 8.90 4.57
N LEU A 82 -12.62 8.52 4.18
CA LEU A 82 -12.98 8.33 2.77
C LEU A 82 -12.80 9.62 1.97
N ALA A 83 -13.27 10.75 2.52
CA ALA A 83 -13.08 12.07 1.90
C ALA A 83 -11.60 12.37 1.65
N CYS A 84 -10.73 12.09 2.63
CA CYS A 84 -9.28 12.25 2.48
C CYS A 84 -8.70 11.33 1.39
N ILE A 85 -9.16 10.07 1.32
CA ILE A 85 -8.68 9.10 0.31
C ILE A 85 -9.11 9.55 -1.10
N TYR A 86 -10.35 10.02 -1.27
CA TYR A 86 -10.84 10.49 -2.57
C TYR A 86 -10.18 11.80 -3.01
N ASN A 87 -9.85 12.69 -2.08
CA ASN A 87 -9.14 13.94 -2.37
C ASN A 87 -7.61 13.78 -2.46
N ASP A 88 -7.09 12.55 -2.34
CA ASP A 88 -5.65 12.23 -2.30
C ASP A 88 -4.85 12.94 -1.19
N SER A 89 -5.56 13.32 -0.11
CA SER A 89 -5.04 13.95 1.09
C SER A 89 -4.34 12.94 2.02
N SER A 90 -3.27 12.31 1.53
CA SER A 90 -2.55 11.21 2.21
C SER A 90 -2.06 11.58 3.61
N TYR A 91 -1.66 12.84 3.85
CA TYR A 91 -1.24 13.32 5.17
C TYR A 91 -2.35 13.17 6.22
N PHE A 92 -3.56 13.58 5.87
CA PHE A 92 -4.71 13.57 6.75
C PHE A 92 -5.26 12.16 6.93
N ALA A 93 -5.38 11.41 5.83
CA ALA A 93 -5.79 10.01 5.85
C ALA A 93 -4.87 9.17 6.75
N TYR A 94 -3.55 9.37 6.67
CA TYR A 94 -2.59 8.68 7.54
C TYR A 94 -2.79 8.99 9.02
N ASN A 95 -3.07 10.25 9.38
CA ASN A 95 -3.29 10.61 10.78
C ASN A 95 -4.54 9.93 11.37
N ILE A 96 -5.64 9.89 10.61
CA ILE A 96 -6.86 9.18 11.01
C ILE A 96 -6.58 7.67 11.12
N MET A 97 -5.94 7.08 10.10
CA MET A 97 -5.63 5.65 10.10
C MET A 97 -4.71 5.23 11.24
N ARG A 98 -3.73 6.07 11.60
CA ARG A 98 -2.83 5.80 12.73
C ARG A 98 -3.62 5.57 14.02
N GLU A 99 -4.67 6.34 14.25
CA GLU A 99 -5.52 6.17 15.42
C GLU A 99 -6.40 4.92 15.32
N LEU A 100 -6.95 4.65 14.12
CA LEU A 100 -7.81 3.50 13.89
C LEU A 100 -7.09 2.16 14.08
N VAL A 101 -5.84 2.02 13.61
CA VAL A 101 -5.06 0.79 13.79
C VAL A 101 -4.62 0.58 15.24
N ILE A 102 -4.40 1.65 16.01
CA ILE A 102 -4.12 1.56 17.45
C ILE A 102 -5.39 1.12 18.21
N LYS A 103 -6.55 1.66 17.85
CA LYS A 103 -7.85 1.27 18.44
C LYS A 103 -8.23 -0.18 18.08
N ASN A 104 -7.83 -0.67 16.90
CA ASN A 104 -8.23 -1.98 16.36
C ASN A 104 -7.04 -2.79 15.81
N PRO A 105 -6.09 -3.20 16.65
CA PRO A 105 -4.86 -3.87 16.20
C PRO A 105 -5.10 -5.23 15.52
N GLU A 106 -6.17 -5.94 15.89
CA GLU A 106 -6.52 -7.26 15.32
C GLU A 106 -7.20 -7.16 13.94
N SER A 107 -7.54 -5.96 13.48
CA SER A 107 -8.28 -5.78 12.23
C SER A 107 -7.36 -5.75 11.02
N ASN A 108 -7.29 -6.87 10.30
CA ASN A 108 -6.57 -6.96 9.02
C ASN A 108 -7.04 -5.91 7.99
N ARG A 109 -8.33 -5.57 7.99
CA ARG A 109 -8.89 -4.56 7.08
C ARG A 109 -8.29 -3.17 7.36
N CYS A 110 -8.10 -2.82 8.63
CA CYS A 110 -7.49 -1.54 9.01
C CYS A 110 -6.03 -1.48 8.57
N TRP A 111 -5.26 -2.56 8.75
CA TRP A 111 -3.87 -2.63 8.28
C TRP A 111 -3.75 -2.57 6.76
N ASN A 112 -4.62 -3.27 6.03
CA ASN A 112 -4.65 -3.22 4.56
C ASN A 112 -4.96 -1.81 4.06
N LEU A 113 -5.91 -1.12 4.69
CA LEU A 113 -6.25 0.26 4.34
C LEU A 113 -5.11 1.24 4.66
N LEU A 114 -4.43 1.05 5.80
CA LEU A 114 -3.22 1.81 6.13
C LEU A 114 -2.13 1.58 5.06
N ASN A 115 -1.92 0.34 4.63
CA ASN A 115 -0.95 0.02 3.57
C ASN A 115 -1.29 0.72 2.25
N LEU A 116 -2.58 0.74 1.87
CA LEU A 116 -3.03 1.45 0.68
C LEU A 116 -2.70 2.95 0.76
N ILE A 117 -2.98 3.60 1.89
CA ILE A 117 -2.68 5.02 2.09
C ILE A 117 -1.17 5.27 2.07
N ILE A 118 -0.38 4.45 2.75
CA ILE A 118 1.09 4.57 2.75
C ILE A 118 1.65 4.39 1.33
N SER A 119 1.10 3.46 0.54
CA SER A 119 1.60 3.19 -0.82
C SER A 119 1.36 4.35 -1.80
N LYS A 120 0.40 5.24 -1.49
CA LYS A 120 0.12 6.46 -2.25
C LYS A 120 0.82 7.70 -1.68
N ALA A 121 1.31 7.62 -0.44
CA ALA A 121 1.93 8.75 0.23
C ALA A 121 3.40 8.88 -0.16
N ASP A 122 3.85 10.12 -0.41
CA ASP A 122 5.25 10.44 -0.71
C ASP A 122 6.12 10.63 0.56
N ASP A 123 5.62 10.28 1.75
CA ASP A 123 6.31 10.51 3.02
C ASP A 123 6.65 9.24 3.80
N PHE A 124 7.68 9.32 4.64
CA PHE A 124 8.25 8.18 5.38
C PHE A 124 7.90 8.19 6.88
N ARG A 125 6.93 9.00 7.32
CA ARG A 125 6.64 9.19 8.75
C ARG A 125 6.05 7.95 9.39
N HIS A 126 5.40 7.09 8.59
CA HIS A 126 4.88 5.79 9.01
C HIS A 126 5.98 4.84 9.47
N ASN A 127 7.19 4.89 8.92
CA ASN A 127 8.30 4.01 9.32
C ASN A 127 8.59 4.08 10.82
N ARG A 128 8.71 5.31 11.35
CA ARG A 128 8.99 5.51 12.79
C ARG A 128 7.81 5.07 13.65
N PHE A 129 6.59 5.25 13.18
CA PHE A 129 5.38 4.81 13.86
C PHE A 129 5.33 3.29 13.95
N LEU A 130 5.47 2.60 12.82
CA LEU A 130 5.42 1.13 12.73
C LEU A 130 6.52 0.47 13.57
N LEU A 131 7.76 0.96 13.50
CA LEU A 131 8.87 0.43 14.31
C LEU A 131 8.60 0.56 15.81
N ARG A 132 8.09 1.70 16.26
CA ARG A 132 7.73 1.91 17.68
C ARG A 132 6.60 1.00 18.12
N LEU A 133 5.62 0.77 17.25
CA LEU A 133 4.48 -0.06 17.57
C LEU A 133 4.84 -1.55 17.58
N THR A 134 5.77 -1.96 16.71
CA THR A 134 6.30 -3.34 16.66
C THR A 134 6.95 -3.75 17.98
N HIS A 135 7.65 -2.82 18.65
CA HIS A 135 8.23 -3.10 19.96
C HIS A 135 7.18 -3.34 21.05
N LYS A 136 5.99 -2.71 20.91
CA LYS A 136 4.88 -2.89 21.85
C LYS A 136 4.04 -4.14 21.55
N HIS A 137 3.95 -4.52 20.27
CA HIS A 137 3.14 -5.61 19.77
C HIS A 137 3.95 -6.48 18.79
N PRO A 138 4.94 -7.25 19.27
CA PRO A 138 5.84 -8.05 18.43
C PRO A 138 5.16 -9.27 17.78
N ASP A 139 3.97 -9.60 18.24
CA ASP A 139 3.07 -10.67 17.81
C ASP A 139 2.19 -10.28 16.61
N LEU A 140 2.01 -8.98 16.35
CA LEU A 140 1.21 -8.51 15.21
C LEU A 140 1.96 -8.68 13.89
N VAL A 141 1.61 -9.74 13.17
CA VAL A 141 2.13 -10.12 11.84
C VAL A 141 2.09 -8.95 10.84
N ALA A 142 1.03 -8.13 10.87
CA ALA A 142 0.87 -6.98 9.98
C ALA A 142 1.99 -5.94 10.12
N LEU A 143 2.49 -5.71 11.34
CA LEU A 143 3.57 -4.76 11.58
C LEU A 143 4.90 -5.24 10.99
N GLY A 144 5.24 -6.51 11.19
CA GLY A 144 6.42 -7.11 10.59
C GLY A 144 6.37 -7.09 9.06
N LEU A 145 5.20 -7.39 8.47
CA LEU A 145 5.00 -7.28 7.02
C LEU A 145 5.21 -5.86 6.51
N LEU A 146 4.60 -4.86 7.15
CA LEU A 146 4.74 -3.46 6.74
C LEU A 146 6.19 -2.94 6.91
N ASN A 147 6.88 -3.30 7.99
CA ASN A 147 8.31 -2.98 8.14
C ASN A 147 9.14 -3.64 7.03
N GLY A 148 8.86 -4.91 6.72
CA GLY A 148 9.46 -5.63 5.61
C GLY A 148 9.24 -4.93 4.26
N HIS A 149 8.02 -4.46 3.98
CA HIS A 149 7.68 -3.70 2.77
C HIS A 149 8.47 -2.38 2.71
N ASN A 150 8.52 -1.63 3.82
CA ASN A 150 9.26 -0.38 3.88
C ASN A 150 10.75 -0.57 3.61
N CYS A 151 11.37 -1.61 4.19
CA CYS A 151 12.76 -1.95 3.92
C CYS A 151 12.99 -2.39 2.47
N LEU A 152 12.06 -3.15 1.90
CA LEU A 152 12.13 -3.61 0.50
C LEU A 152 12.11 -2.43 -0.47
N VAL A 153 11.15 -1.51 -0.30
CA VAL A 153 11.01 -0.29 -1.11
C VAL A 153 12.22 0.61 -0.95
N ALA A 154 12.77 0.73 0.27
CA ALA A 154 13.99 1.49 0.54
C ALA A 154 15.28 0.82 -0.01
N GLY A 155 15.18 -0.36 -0.62
CA GLY A 155 16.34 -1.11 -1.14
C GLY A 155 17.24 -1.73 -0.06
N THR A 156 16.78 -1.75 1.20
CA THR A 156 17.53 -2.30 2.35
C THR A 156 17.22 -3.78 2.54
N TYR A 157 17.46 -4.58 1.49
CA TYR A 157 16.99 -5.97 1.37
C TYR A 157 17.36 -6.91 2.52
N LYS A 158 18.51 -6.71 3.17
CA LYS A 158 18.91 -7.52 4.34
C LYS A 158 17.97 -7.31 5.53
N TYR A 159 17.53 -6.08 5.76
CA TYR A 159 16.58 -5.76 6.83
C TYR A 159 15.19 -6.29 6.47
N SER A 160 14.77 -6.12 5.21
CA SER A 160 13.52 -6.68 4.71
C SER A 160 13.47 -8.21 4.88
N LEU A 161 14.57 -8.90 4.57
CA LEU A 161 14.70 -10.34 4.77
C LEU A 161 14.58 -10.73 6.24
N ALA A 162 15.19 -9.97 7.15
CA ALA A 162 15.08 -10.23 8.60
C ALA A 162 13.63 -10.11 9.09
N GLU A 163 12.92 -9.05 8.70
CA GLU A 163 11.51 -8.83 9.03
C GLU A 163 10.64 -9.97 8.47
N TYR A 164 10.70 -10.26 7.16
CA TYR A 164 9.89 -11.33 6.59
C TYR A 164 10.22 -12.71 7.14
N THR A 165 11.49 -12.98 7.48
CA THR A 165 11.87 -14.25 8.12
C THR A 165 11.29 -14.40 9.51
N GLN A 166 11.21 -13.30 10.28
CA GLN A 166 10.54 -13.27 11.58
C GLN A 166 9.05 -13.58 11.40
N VAL A 167 8.39 -12.89 10.47
CA VAL A 167 6.96 -13.07 10.17
C VAL A 167 6.66 -14.48 9.67
N PHE A 168 7.49 -15.05 8.80
CA PHE A 168 7.31 -16.41 8.28
C PHE A 168 7.35 -17.49 9.38
N LYS A 169 8.09 -17.24 10.46
CA LYS A 169 8.10 -18.14 11.63
C LYS A 169 6.81 -18.04 12.45
N GLN A 170 6.19 -16.86 12.48
CA GLN A 170 4.96 -16.58 13.22
C GLN A 170 3.71 -17.06 12.48
N ASP A 171 3.61 -16.76 11.18
CA ASP A 171 2.49 -17.14 10.32
C ASP A 171 3.00 -17.91 9.09
N LYS A 172 2.85 -19.24 9.15
CA LYS A 172 3.23 -20.15 8.06
C LYS A 172 2.09 -20.40 7.08
N SER A 173 0.91 -19.84 7.32
CA SER A 173 -0.29 -20.06 6.51
C SER A 173 -0.46 -19.02 5.41
N ASN A 174 0.19 -17.86 5.56
CA ASN A 174 0.02 -16.74 4.66
C ASN A 174 1.01 -16.80 3.47
N PRO A 175 0.51 -17.01 2.23
CA PRO A 175 1.36 -17.16 1.05
C PRO A 175 2.07 -15.87 0.63
N ILE A 176 1.64 -14.69 1.09
CA ILE A 176 2.32 -13.44 0.74
C ILE A 176 3.75 -13.42 1.30
N ILE A 177 3.99 -14.06 2.45
CA ILE A 177 5.29 -14.04 3.12
C ILE A 177 6.38 -14.75 2.30
N PRO A 178 6.21 -16.02 1.86
CA PRO A 178 7.19 -16.67 0.98
C PRO A 178 7.30 -15.96 -0.38
N LEU A 179 6.22 -15.35 -0.91
CA LEU A 179 6.32 -14.51 -2.10
C LEU A 179 7.28 -13.33 -1.87
N MET A 180 7.11 -12.58 -0.78
CA MET A 180 7.96 -11.43 -0.46
C MET A 180 9.41 -11.84 -0.15
N LEU A 181 9.63 -13.00 0.50
CA LEU A 181 10.97 -13.57 0.69
C LEU A 181 11.63 -13.89 -0.66
N GLY A 182 10.91 -14.59 -1.55
CA GLY A 182 11.38 -14.93 -2.90
C GLY A 182 11.72 -13.70 -3.74
N LEU A 183 10.87 -12.67 -3.70
CA LEU A 183 11.13 -11.39 -4.36
C LEU A 183 12.33 -10.65 -3.77
N THR A 184 12.50 -10.66 -2.45
CA THR A 184 13.66 -10.03 -1.79
C THR A 184 14.97 -10.68 -2.25
N PHE A 185 15.04 -12.02 -2.31
CA PHE A 185 16.21 -12.72 -2.85
C PHE A 185 16.42 -12.46 -4.35
N THR A 186 15.33 -12.40 -5.13
CA THR A 186 15.38 -12.03 -6.55
C THR A 186 16.00 -10.65 -6.73
N HIS A 187 15.56 -9.66 -5.95
CA HIS A 187 16.09 -8.30 -5.98
C HIS A 187 17.58 -8.26 -5.61
N MET A 188 17.99 -9.01 -4.58
CA MET A 188 19.41 -9.14 -4.20
C MET A 188 20.26 -9.80 -5.31
N ALA A 189 19.73 -10.81 -6.00
CA ALA A 189 20.42 -11.46 -7.11
C ALA A 189 20.61 -10.51 -8.31
N CYS A 190 19.63 -9.64 -8.57
CA CYS A 190 19.67 -8.63 -9.64
C CYS A 190 20.58 -7.43 -9.32
N GLN A 191 21.02 -7.23 -8.08
CA GLN A 191 21.95 -6.15 -7.75
C GLN A 191 23.25 -6.27 -8.56
N LYS A 192 23.76 -5.11 -9.01
CA LYS A 192 25.03 -5.03 -9.77
C LYS A 192 26.17 -5.73 -9.03
N PHE A 193 26.26 -5.48 -7.72
CA PHE A 193 27.28 -6.04 -6.83
C PHE A 193 26.62 -6.90 -5.75
N SER A 194 26.46 -8.20 -6.02
CA SER A 194 26.06 -9.16 -5.01
C SER A 194 26.95 -10.40 -5.09
N GLY A 195 27.41 -10.85 -3.93
CA GLY A 195 28.19 -12.07 -3.79
C GLY A 195 27.28 -13.29 -3.88
N LYS A 196 27.80 -14.42 -4.39
CA LYS A 196 27.08 -15.71 -4.43
C LYS A 196 25.72 -15.65 -5.14
N LYS A 197 25.62 -14.95 -6.29
CA LYS A 197 24.39 -14.80 -7.08
C LYS A 197 23.63 -16.10 -7.30
N HIS A 198 24.31 -17.19 -7.66
CA HIS A 198 23.67 -18.49 -7.83
C HIS A 198 22.98 -18.98 -6.56
N SER A 199 23.59 -18.78 -5.38
CA SER A 199 22.96 -19.12 -4.10
C SER A 199 21.71 -18.29 -3.83
N LEU A 200 21.73 -16.99 -4.18
CA LEU A 200 20.56 -16.12 -4.03
C LEU A 200 19.43 -16.54 -4.96
N VAL A 201 19.75 -16.92 -6.20
CA VAL A 201 18.76 -17.44 -7.16
C VAL A 201 18.13 -18.73 -6.64
N VAL A 202 18.92 -19.67 -6.13
CA VAL A 202 18.38 -20.92 -5.55
C VAL A 202 17.45 -20.62 -4.38
N GLN A 203 17.82 -19.69 -3.50
CA GLN A 203 16.96 -19.29 -2.36
C GLN A 203 15.68 -18.58 -2.83
N ALA A 204 15.77 -17.71 -3.83
CA ALA A 204 14.61 -17.05 -4.42
C ALA A 204 13.61 -18.08 -4.96
N LEU A 205 14.09 -19.03 -5.76
CA LEU A 205 13.24 -20.06 -6.36
C LEU A 205 12.65 -21.00 -5.30
N ALA A 206 13.38 -21.33 -4.23
CA ALA A 206 12.85 -22.14 -3.13
C ALA A 206 11.61 -21.47 -2.49
N PHE A 207 11.72 -20.19 -2.11
CA PHE A 207 10.60 -19.48 -1.50
C PHE A 207 9.44 -19.21 -2.48
N LEU A 208 9.74 -18.94 -3.76
CA LEU A 208 8.70 -18.78 -4.77
C LEU A 208 7.93 -20.08 -5.03
N ASN A 209 8.60 -21.23 -5.01
CA ASN A 209 7.94 -22.53 -5.10
C ASN A 209 7.10 -22.81 -3.85
N THR A 210 7.58 -22.49 -2.64
CA THR A 210 6.75 -22.56 -1.43
C THR A 210 5.50 -21.68 -1.54
N TYR A 211 5.62 -20.48 -2.12
CA TYR A 211 4.47 -19.63 -2.41
C TYR A 211 3.47 -20.31 -3.36
N VAL A 212 3.95 -20.94 -4.44
CA VAL A 212 3.10 -21.66 -5.40
C VAL A 212 2.41 -22.86 -4.75
N GLU A 213 3.14 -23.64 -3.94
CA GLU A 213 2.57 -24.76 -3.17
C GLU A 213 1.44 -24.30 -2.24
N MET A 214 1.60 -23.13 -1.60
CA MET A 214 0.60 -22.57 -0.69
C MET A 214 -0.59 -21.93 -1.42
N ARG A 215 -0.34 -21.27 -2.57
CA ARG A 215 -1.39 -20.63 -3.37
C ARG A 215 -2.17 -21.61 -4.24
N GLY A 216 -1.52 -22.70 -4.65
CA GLY A 216 -1.96 -23.53 -5.76
C GLY A 216 -1.47 -22.99 -7.11
N GLU A 217 -1.49 -23.88 -8.10
CA GLU A 217 -1.20 -23.55 -9.49
C GLU A 217 -2.38 -22.79 -10.10
N CYS A 218 -2.21 -21.49 -10.29
CA CYS A 218 -3.22 -20.60 -10.84
C CYS A 218 -2.57 -19.51 -11.69
N GLN A 219 -3.39 -18.71 -12.38
CA GLN A 219 -2.89 -17.65 -13.25
C GLN A 219 -1.96 -16.68 -12.51
N GLU A 220 -2.29 -16.30 -11.27
CA GLU A 220 -1.47 -15.44 -10.41
C GLU A 220 -0.09 -16.06 -10.11
N SER A 221 -0.07 -17.30 -9.62
CA SER A 221 1.17 -17.94 -9.17
C SER A 221 2.11 -18.24 -10.35
N MET A 222 1.57 -18.71 -11.47
CA MET A 222 2.34 -18.94 -12.71
C MET A 222 2.86 -17.63 -13.31
N TYR A 223 2.04 -16.57 -13.33
CA TYR A 223 2.49 -15.25 -13.77
C TYR A 223 3.64 -14.74 -12.89
N ASN A 224 3.52 -14.85 -11.57
CA ASN A 224 4.54 -14.39 -10.63
C ASN A 224 5.86 -15.17 -10.78
N LEU A 225 5.81 -16.50 -11.01
CA LEU A 225 7.00 -17.27 -11.39
C LEU A 225 7.62 -16.79 -12.70
N GLY A 226 6.79 -16.56 -13.73
CA GLY A 226 7.25 -16.03 -15.01
C GLY A 226 7.92 -14.66 -14.86
N ARG A 227 7.35 -13.76 -14.06
CA ARG A 227 7.90 -12.44 -13.73
C ARG A 227 9.25 -12.55 -13.02
N ALA A 228 9.38 -13.42 -12.02
CA ALA A 228 10.62 -13.62 -11.30
C ALA A 228 11.75 -14.14 -12.22
N HIS A 229 11.45 -15.14 -13.05
CA HIS A 229 12.41 -15.66 -14.03
C HIS A 229 12.79 -14.60 -15.07
N HIS A 230 11.83 -13.80 -15.52
CA HIS A 230 12.09 -12.69 -16.44
C HIS A 230 13.05 -11.66 -15.79
N GLN A 231 12.83 -11.29 -14.53
CA GLN A 231 13.69 -10.36 -13.79
C GLN A 231 15.10 -10.91 -13.55
N LEU A 232 15.25 -12.24 -13.41
CA LEU A 232 16.54 -12.94 -13.33
C LEU A 232 17.20 -13.17 -14.70
N ASN A 233 16.59 -12.69 -15.79
CA ASN A 233 17.02 -12.90 -17.17
C ASN A 233 17.05 -14.39 -17.60
N LEU A 234 16.23 -15.23 -16.97
CA LEU A 234 16.01 -16.64 -17.32
C LEU A 234 14.84 -16.75 -18.31
N LEU A 235 15.05 -16.19 -19.51
CA LEU A 235 13.98 -15.96 -20.49
C LEU A 235 13.23 -17.22 -20.94
N PRO A 236 13.88 -18.38 -21.20
CA PRO A 236 13.15 -19.60 -21.56
C PRO A 236 12.16 -20.04 -20.49
N GLN A 237 12.57 -19.99 -19.22
CA GLN A 237 11.73 -20.32 -18.07
C GLN A 237 10.61 -19.29 -17.90
N ALA A 238 10.90 -18.01 -18.10
CA ALA A 238 9.88 -16.96 -18.07
C ALA A 238 8.77 -17.23 -19.10
N VAL A 239 9.14 -17.55 -20.36
CA VAL A 239 8.19 -17.89 -21.42
C VAL A 239 7.38 -19.13 -21.07
N HIS A 240 8.01 -20.16 -20.49
CA HIS A 240 7.32 -21.36 -20.05
C HIS A 240 6.21 -21.05 -19.03
N TYR A 241 6.54 -20.34 -17.95
CA TYR A 241 5.56 -19.99 -16.91
C TYR A 241 4.50 -19.00 -17.38
N TYR A 242 4.84 -18.05 -18.26
CA TYR A 242 3.83 -17.19 -18.88
C TYR A 242 2.82 -17.96 -19.73
N LYS A 243 3.26 -18.99 -20.46
CA LYS A 243 2.34 -19.86 -21.22
C LYS A 243 1.45 -20.68 -20.29
N LEU A 244 2.01 -21.27 -19.24
CA LEU A 244 1.22 -21.95 -18.20
C LEU A 244 0.18 -21.01 -17.57
N ALA A 245 0.55 -19.75 -17.31
CA ALA A 245 -0.38 -18.76 -16.77
C ALA A 245 -1.55 -18.44 -17.73
N LEU A 246 -1.34 -18.49 -19.05
CA LEU A 246 -2.41 -18.31 -20.05
C LEU A 246 -3.31 -19.55 -20.18
N GLU A 247 -2.82 -20.73 -19.80
CA GLU A 247 -3.61 -21.97 -19.75
C GLU A 247 -4.49 -22.03 -18.49
N CYS A 248 -4.11 -21.32 -17.43
CA CYS A 248 -4.95 -21.17 -16.24
C CYS A 248 -6.16 -20.26 -16.49
N PRO A 249 -7.36 -20.61 -16.00
CA PRO A 249 -8.51 -19.72 -16.10
C PRO A 249 -8.30 -18.45 -15.27
N PRO A 250 -8.86 -17.30 -15.70
CA PRO A 250 -8.88 -16.10 -14.89
C PRO A 250 -9.73 -16.31 -13.62
N VAL A 251 -9.44 -15.54 -12.58
CA VAL A 251 -10.26 -15.56 -11.36
C VAL A 251 -11.51 -14.72 -11.61
N GLU A 252 -12.67 -15.36 -11.54
CA GLU A 252 -13.96 -14.70 -11.70
C GLU A 252 -14.25 -13.73 -10.54
N GLU A 253 -15.13 -12.76 -10.81
CA GLU A 253 -15.59 -11.84 -9.76
C GLU A 253 -16.37 -12.60 -8.69
N THR A 254 -16.01 -12.37 -7.44
CA THR A 254 -16.69 -12.94 -6.28
C THR A 254 -17.16 -11.81 -5.37
N PRO A 255 -18.13 -12.04 -4.46
CA PRO A 255 -18.51 -11.04 -3.46
C PRO A 255 -17.32 -10.55 -2.62
N ASP A 256 -16.28 -11.38 -2.50
CA ASP A 256 -15.09 -11.14 -1.69
C ASP A 256 -13.91 -10.54 -2.49
N GLY A 257 -14.00 -10.41 -3.81
CA GLY A 257 -12.88 -9.91 -4.61
C GLY A 257 -13.18 -9.67 -6.09
N PRO A 258 -12.47 -8.71 -6.72
CA PRO A 258 -12.67 -8.38 -8.11
C PRO A 258 -12.20 -9.51 -9.04
N ARG A 259 -12.72 -9.54 -10.26
CA ARG A 259 -12.17 -10.37 -11.33
C ARG A 259 -10.69 -10.05 -11.54
N LEU A 260 -9.84 -11.07 -11.57
CA LEU A 260 -8.41 -10.96 -11.87
C LEU A 260 -8.10 -11.73 -13.16
N ASP A 261 -7.69 -10.99 -14.19
CA ASP A 261 -7.28 -11.53 -15.48
C ASP A 261 -5.96 -10.88 -15.90
N LEU A 262 -4.88 -11.65 -15.84
CA LEU A 262 -3.50 -11.20 -16.11
C LEU A 262 -3.08 -11.42 -17.58
N SER A 263 -4.01 -11.82 -18.46
CA SER A 263 -3.70 -12.18 -19.85
C SER A 263 -3.02 -11.04 -20.62
N ARG A 264 -3.41 -9.79 -20.33
CA ARG A 264 -2.85 -8.59 -20.99
C ARG A 264 -1.40 -8.34 -20.56
N GLU A 265 -1.13 -8.44 -19.26
CA GLU A 265 0.19 -8.29 -18.65
C GLU A 265 1.13 -9.41 -19.10
N ILE A 266 0.61 -10.65 -19.19
CA ILE A 266 1.36 -11.79 -19.72
C ILE A 266 1.71 -11.56 -21.19
N ALA A 267 0.73 -11.20 -22.03
CA ALA A 267 0.94 -10.95 -23.46
C ALA A 267 1.96 -9.83 -23.69
N PHE A 268 1.87 -8.74 -22.92
CA PHE A 268 2.84 -7.64 -22.97
C PHE A 268 4.26 -8.13 -22.64
N ASN A 269 4.44 -8.90 -21.57
CA ASN A 269 5.74 -9.41 -21.18
C ASN A 269 6.33 -10.41 -22.19
N LEU A 270 5.50 -11.27 -22.78
CA LEU A 270 5.91 -12.17 -23.86
C LEU A 270 6.36 -11.39 -25.10
N ALA A 271 5.62 -10.34 -25.48
CA ALA A 271 5.98 -9.48 -26.60
C ALA A 271 7.36 -8.83 -26.39
N LEU A 272 7.67 -8.33 -25.19
CA LEU A 272 8.98 -7.78 -24.86
C LEU A 272 10.11 -8.82 -25.06
N ILE A 273 9.91 -10.05 -24.59
CA ILE A 273 10.91 -11.12 -24.73
C ILE A 273 11.13 -11.47 -26.22
N TYR A 274 10.06 -11.58 -27.00
CA TYR A 274 10.16 -11.91 -28.42
C TYR A 274 10.77 -10.78 -29.24
N GLN A 275 10.44 -9.52 -28.93
CA GLN A 275 11.07 -8.36 -29.58
C GLN A 275 12.57 -8.33 -29.30
N TRP A 276 12.98 -8.58 -28.05
CA TRP A 276 14.40 -8.64 -27.68
C TRP A 276 15.14 -9.74 -28.44
N LYS A 277 14.54 -10.92 -28.57
CA LYS A 277 15.10 -12.03 -29.34
C LYS A 277 15.30 -11.68 -30.82
N SER A 278 14.29 -11.08 -31.45
CA SER A 278 14.39 -10.65 -32.86
C SER A 278 15.51 -9.64 -33.10
N LYS A 279 15.70 -8.70 -32.17
CA LYS A 279 16.78 -7.72 -32.25
C LYS A 279 18.17 -8.37 -32.13
N CYS A 280 18.36 -9.30 -31.18
CA CYS A 280 19.62 -10.04 -31.07
C CYS A 280 19.92 -10.88 -32.32
N SER A 281 18.91 -11.49 -32.96
CA SER A 281 19.10 -12.23 -34.21
C SER A 281 19.56 -11.32 -35.36
N GLN A 282 19.04 -10.09 -35.45
CA GLN A 282 19.48 -9.09 -36.44
C GLN A 282 20.90 -8.55 -36.17
N ASP A 283 21.25 -8.33 -34.90
CA ASP A 283 22.60 -7.89 -34.51
C ASP A 283 23.67 -8.96 -34.78
N VAL A 284 23.33 -10.24 -34.63
CA VAL A 284 24.25 -11.34 -34.97
C VAL A 284 24.43 -11.44 -36.49
N HIS A 285 23.35 -11.27 -37.27
CA HIS A 285 23.43 -11.34 -38.73
C HIS A 285 24.24 -10.18 -39.33
N SER A 286 24.01 -8.96 -38.84
CA SER A 286 24.80 -7.77 -39.26
C SER A 286 26.27 -7.84 -38.84
N ARG A 287 26.59 -8.47 -37.70
CA ARG A 287 27.99 -8.72 -37.31
C ARG A 287 28.66 -9.83 -38.12
N SER A 288 27.93 -10.83 -38.59
CA SER A 288 28.49 -11.85 -39.48
C SER A 288 28.80 -11.33 -40.88
N GLU A 289 28.05 -10.35 -41.38
CA GLU A 289 28.30 -9.70 -42.69
C GLU A 289 29.50 -8.75 -42.68
N ILE A 290 29.92 -8.26 -41.50
CA ILE A 290 31.10 -7.38 -41.36
C ILE A 290 32.41 -8.19 -41.27
N VAL A 291 32.34 -9.50 -41.05
CA VAL A 291 33.51 -10.39 -40.88
C VAL A 291 33.76 -11.30 -42.10
N SER A 292 32.97 -11.14 -43.17
CA SER A 292 33.12 -11.81 -44.46
C SER A 292 33.56 -10.84 -45.55
#